data_AF-A0A269W9Y3-F1
#
_entry.id   AF-A0A269W9Y3-F1
#
_cell.length_a   1.000
_cell.length_b   1.000
_cell.length_c   1.000
_cell.angle_alpha   90.00
_cell.angle_beta   90.00
_cell.angle_gamma   90.00
#
_symmetry.space_group_name_H-M   'P 1'
#
loop_
_entity.id
_entity.type
_entity.pdbx_description
1 polymer ?
#
loop_
_entity_poly.entity_id
_entity_poly.type
_entity_poly.pdbx_seq_one_letter_code
_entity_poly.pdbx_strand_id
1 'polypeptide(L)'
;MFHSTTDVYVTKRETIHFAKDLVSESGQVESKFITQTIYCLLKSKSVILRNIAVALNEFIQVKNTIDRLSQNLQRPSPSLTTRYAK
;
A
#
# COMPACT_ATOMS: atom_id res chain seq x y z
N MET A 1 -21.02 0.56 25.70
CA MET A 1 -20.52 -0.67 25.02
C MET A 1 -19.33 -0.24 24.18
N PHE A 2 -18.15 -0.81 24.35
CA PHE A 2 -16.94 -0.35 23.66
C PHE A 2 -17.02 -0.75 22.18
N HIS A 3 -17.27 0.19 21.27
CA HIS A 3 -17.38 -0.04 19.82
C HIS A 3 -16.01 -0.21 19.12
N SER A 4 -14.95 -0.47 19.89
CA SER A 4 -13.55 -0.54 19.43
C SER A 4 -13.33 -1.45 18.22
N THR A 5 -14.07 -2.57 18.12
CA THR A 5 -13.99 -3.45 16.95
C THR A 5 -14.61 -2.80 15.71
N THR A 6 -15.79 -2.21 15.83
CA THR A 6 -16.47 -1.49 14.74
C THR A 6 -15.62 -0.34 14.22
N ASP A 7 -15.05 0.47 15.11
CA ASP A 7 -14.24 1.64 14.74
C ASP A 7 -12.98 1.25 13.96
N VAL A 8 -12.33 0.13 14.33
CA VAL A 8 -11.17 -0.41 13.61
C VAL A 8 -11.55 -0.87 12.19
N TYR A 9 -12.69 -1.55 12.04
CA TYR A 9 -13.16 -1.99 10.72
C TYR A 9 -13.60 -0.82 9.83
N VAL A 10 -14.25 0.19 10.42
CA VAL A 10 -14.65 1.43 9.72
C VAL A 10 -13.41 2.17 9.24
N THR A 11 -12.46 2.42 10.14
CA THR A 11 -11.21 3.13 9.80
C THR A 11 -10.43 2.42 8.69
N LYS A 12 -10.33 1.08 8.75
CA LYS A 12 -9.70 0.29 7.69
C LYS A 12 -10.42 0.47 6.35
N ARG A 13 -11.75 0.44 6.36
CA ARG A 13 -12.57 0.57 5.14
C ARG A 13 -12.41 1.95 4.52
N GLU A 14 -12.52 3.00 5.32
CA GLU A 14 -12.36 4.39 4.89
C GLU A 14 -10.97 4.63 4.31
N THR A 15 -9.93 4.10 4.96
CA THR A 15 -8.54 4.17 4.46
C THR A 15 -8.41 3.50 3.10
N ILE A 16 -9.00 2.31 2.92
CA ILE A 16 -8.95 1.59 1.64
C ILE A 16 -9.74 2.33 0.56
N HIS A 17 -10.91 2.88 0.88
CA HIS A 17 -11.72 3.65 -0.06
C HIS A 17 -10.98 4.90 -0.52
N PHE A 18 -10.49 5.70 0.42
CA PHE A 18 -9.66 6.87 0.12
C PHE A 18 -8.48 6.51 -0.79
N ALA A 19 -7.74 5.46 -0.45
CA ALA A 19 -6.57 5.06 -1.23
C ALA A 19 -6.95 4.56 -2.64
N LYS A 20 -8.13 3.95 -2.83
CA LYS A 20 -8.65 3.56 -4.15
C LYS A 20 -9.05 4.77 -4.99
N ASP A 21 -9.65 5.78 -4.38
CA ASP A 21 -10.07 7.00 -5.08
C ASP A 21 -8.86 7.75 -5.67
N LEU A 22 -7.72 7.74 -4.96
CA LEU A 22 -6.44 8.31 -5.44
C LEU A 22 -5.89 7.63 -6.70
N VAL A 23 -6.27 6.38 -6.96
CA VAL A 23 -5.69 5.54 -8.01
C VAL A 23 -6.77 5.00 -8.96
N SER A 24 -7.88 5.71 -9.06
CA SER A 24 -9.07 5.36 -9.85
C SER A 24 -8.77 5.19 -11.35
N GLU A 25 -7.79 5.90 -11.88
CA GLU A 25 -7.36 5.81 -13.29
C GLU A 25 -6.18 4.83 -13.51
N SER A 26 -5.68 4.18 -12.45
CA SER A 26 -4.53 3.27 -12.54
C SER A 26 -4.95 1.84 -12.89
N GLY A 27 -4.00 1.07 -13.44
CA GLY A 27 -4.21 -0.35 -13.70
C GLY A 27 -4.40 -1.17 -12.42
N GLN A 28 -5.07 -2.32 -12.51
CA GLN A 28 -5.40 -3.18 -11.36
C GLN A 28 -4.21 -3.49 -10.44
N VAL A 29 -3.03 -3.74 -11.03
CA VAL A 29 -1.81 -4.10 -10.28
C VAL A 29 -1.28 -2.90 -9.48
N GLU A 30 -1.23 -1.72 -10.10
CA GLU A 30 -0.77 -0.48 -9.49
C GLU A 30 -1.76 -0.01 -8.42
N SER A 31 -3.05 -0.01 -8.73
CA SER A 31 -4.12 0.31 -7.79
C SER A 31 -4.04 -0.54 -6.52
N LYS A 32 -3.86 -1.87 -6.68
CA LYS A 32 -3.69 -2.79 -5.56
C LYS A 32 -2.44 -2.47 -4.76
N PHE A 33 -1.31 -2.26 -5.43
CA PHE A 33 -0.04 -1.97 -4.77
C PHE A 33 -0.10 -0.69 -3.94
N ILE A 34 -0.59 0.42 -4.53
CA ILE A 34 -0.69 1.71 -3.85
C ILE A 34 -1.67 1.64 -2.68
N THR A 35 -2.86 1.07 -2.90
CA THR A 35 -3.89 0.92 -1.85
C THR A 35 -3.35 0.14 -0.65
N GLN A 36 -2.71 -1.00 -0.89
CA GLN A 36 -2.13 -1.83 0.16
C GLN A 36 -0.99 -1.11 0.89
N THR A 37 -0.15 -0.38 0.15
CA THR A 37 0.99 0.35 0.70
C THR A 37 0.54 1.49 1.59
N ILE A 38 -0.43 2.31 1.18
CA ILE A 38 -1.00 3.40 1.99
C ILE A 38 -1.60 2.85 3.29
N TYR A 39 -2.43 1.81 3.19
CA TYR A 39 -3.00 1.18 4.37
C TYR A 39 -1.91 0.62 5.32
N CYS A 40 -0.89 -0.05 4.78
CA CYS A 40 0.16 -0.65 5.59
C CYS A 40 1.15 0.37 6.16
N LEU A 41 1.37 1.50 5.49
CA LEU A 41 2.09 2.66 6.03
C LEU A 41 1.38 3.19 7.28
N LEU A 42 0.07 3.40 7.20
CA LEU A 42 -0.74 3.88 8.32
C LEU A 42 -0.80 2.86 9.46
N LYS A 43 -0.99 1.58 9.14
CA LYS A 43 -1.04 0.48 10.12
C LYS A 43 0.30 0.28 10.83
N SER A 44 1.41 0.33 10.11
CA SER A 44 2.76 0.12 10.67
C SER A 44 3.37 1.37 11.28
N LYS A 45 2.85 2.56 10.95
CA LYS A 45 3.42 3.87 11.29
C LYS A 45 4.90 3.98 10.89
N SER A 46 5.27 3.36 9.77
CA SER A 46 6.66 3.21 9.35
C SER A 46 6.78 3.19 7.84
N VAL A 47 7.77 3.91 7.31
CA VAL A 47 8.14 3.91 5.89
C VAL A 47 9.04 2.73 5.50
N ILE A 48 9.57 1.99 6.47
CA ILE A 48 10.47 0.86 6.22
C ILE A 48 9.71 -0.31 5.57
N LEU A 49 10.11 -0.69 4.34
CA LEU A 49 10.00 -2.02 3.70
C LEU A 49 9.46 -3.14 4.60
N ARG A 50 10.35 -3.59 5.48
CA ARG A 50 10.10 -4.72 6.37
C ARG A 50 8.85 -4.52 7.25
N ASN A 51 8.64 -3.33 7.79
CA ASN A 51 7.52 -3.06 8.69
C ASN A 51 6.19 -3.02 7.92
N ILE A 52 6.21 -2.49 6.68
CA ILE A 52 5.06 -2.53 5.76
C ILE A 52 4.73 -3.99 5.40
N ALA A 53 5.74 -4.80 5.07
CA ALA A 53 5.57 -6.21 4.75
C ALA A 53 4.95 -7.02 5.91
N VAL A 54 5.42 -6.78 7.15
CA VAL A 54 4.84 -7.38 8.36
C VAL A 54 3.40 -6.91 8.57
N ALA A 55 3.10 -5.62 8.35
CA ALA A 55 1.75 -5.09 8.50
C ALA A 55 0.75 -5.63 7.46
N LEU A 56 1.24 -6.00 6.27
CA LEU A 56 0.46 -6.67 5.22
C LEU A 56 -0.05 -8.05 5.66
N ASN A 57 0.73 -8.75 6.50
CA ASN A 57 0.38 -10.04 7.12
C ASN A 57 -0.07 -11.10 6.10
N GLU A 58 0.73 -11.30 5.05
CA GLU A 58 0.47 -12.29 4.01
C GLU A 58 0.90 -13.70 4.43
N PHE A 59 0.27 -14.72 3.86
CA PHE A 59 0.63 -16.13 4.09
C PHE A 59 1.84 -16.57 3.24
N ILE A 60 2.89 -15.75 3.21
CA ILE A 60 4.18 -16.04 2.56
C ILE A 60 5.31 -15.53 3.45
N GLN A 61 6.54 -15.94 3.17
CA GLN A 61 7.71 -15.45 3.91
C GLN A 61 7.87 -13.93 3.72
N VAL A 62 8.13 -13.21 4.82
CA VAL A 62 8.26 -11.74 4.81
C VAL A 62 9.29 -11.25 3.78
N LYS A 63 10.40 -11.98 3.58
CA LYS A 63 11.39 -11.66 2.54
C LYS A 63 10.78 -11.60 1.14
N ASN A 64 9.88 -12.53 0.81
CA ASN A 64 9.24 -12.58 -0.50
C ASN A 64 8.28 -11.39 -0.68
N THR A 65 7.59 -10.97 0.39
CA THR A 65 6.78 -9.75 0.38
C THR A 65 7.65 -8.51 0.20
N ILE A 66 8.80 -8.41 0.91
CA ILE A 66 9.75 -7.31 0.75
C ILE A 66 10.25 -7.23 -0.70
N ASP A 67 10.68 -8.36 -1.27
CA ASP A 67 11.18 -8.43 -2.64
C ASP A 67 10.11 -7.98 -3.64
N ARG A 68 8.87 -8.48 -3.48
CA ARG A 68 7.74 -8.07 -4.32
C ARG A 68 7.44 -6.57 -4.21
N LEU A 69 7.43 -6.01 -2.99
CA LEU A 69 7.17 -4.58 -2.80
C LEU A 69 8.30 -3.74 -3.39
N SER A 70 9.56 -4.16 -3.20
CA SER A 70 10.74 -3.52 -3.79
C SER A 70 10.67 -3.49 -5.31
N GLN A 71 10.33 -4.62 -5.94
CA GLN A 71 10.14 -4.69 -7.39
C GLN A 71 9.02 -3.77 -7.90
N ASN A 72 7.91 -3.62 -7.15
CA ASN A 72 6.84 -2.70 -7.54
C ASN A 72 7.28 -1.23 -7.42
N LEU A 73 8.11 -0.86 -6.43
CA LEU A 73 8.66 0.49 -6.31
C LEU A 73 9.66 0.84 -7.42
N GLN A 74 10.39 -0.15 -7.92
CA GLN A 74 11.35 0.03 -9.02
C GLN A 74 10.68 0.17 -10.39
N ARG A 75 9.38 -0.09 -10.50
CA ARG A 75 8.69 0.04 -11.78
C ARG A 75 8.64 1.52 -12.20
N PRO A 76 9.11 1.85 -13.42
CA PRO A 76 9.05 3.22 -13.90
C PRO A 76 7.59 3.63 -14.11
N SER A 77 7.21 4.77 -13.53
CA SER A 77 5.96 5.44 -13.87
C SER A 77 6.18 6.25 -15.16
N PRO A 78 5.43 6.00 -16.25
CA PRO A 78 5.62 6.67 -17.53
C PRO A 78 5.59 8.20 -17.44
N SER A 79 4.80 8.75 -16.52
CA SER A 79 4.64 10.19 -16.32
C SER A 79 5.83 10.86 -15.61
N LEU A 80 6.61 10.13 -14.82
CA LEU A 80 7.77 10.68 -14.11
C LEU A 80 9.03 10.70 -14.99
N THR A 81 9.20 9.70 -15.86
CA THR A 81 10.36 9.60 -16.75
C THR A 81 10.47 10.82 -17.65
N THR A 82 9.35 11.38 -18.12
CA THR A 82 9.34 12.59 -18.97
C THR A 82 9.78 13.86 -18.22
N ARG A 83 9.55 13.95 -16.89
CA ARG A 83 9.86 15.16 -16.11
C ARG A 83 11.31 15.26 -15.65
N TYR A 84 11.99 14.13 -15.48
CA TYR A 84 13.38 14.06 -14.97
C TYR A 84 14.40 13.67 -16.04
N ALA A 85 13.99 13.50 -17.31
CA ALA A 85 14.88 13.25 -18.45
C ALA A 85 15.32 14.55 -19.18
N LYS A 86 15.04 15.72 -18.61
CA LYS A 86 15.63 17.02 -18.99
C LYS A 86 16.71 17.38 -17.98
#